data_AF-A0A182SPU8-F1
#
_entry.id   AF-A0A182SPU8-F1
#
_cell.length_a   1.000
_cell.length_b   1.000
_cell.length_c   1.000
_cell.angle_alpha   90.00
_cell.angle_beta   90.00
_cell.angle_gamma   90.00
#
_symmetry.space_group_name_H-M   'P 1'
#
loop_
_entity.id
_entity.type
_entity.pdbx_description
1 polymer ?
#
loop_
_entity_poly.entity_id
_entity_poly.type
_entity_poly.pdbx_seq_one_letter_code
_entity_poly.pdbx_strand_id
1 'polypeptide(L)'
;VLVVKTHEWGPHAWAPYTKAILLIRDPERAILAEFNRQSGGHVGFASPDRYRRTKGRYWTQFVKNKLWAWEQTNLSWAKNFTGEVKLVFYDDLVENVEGTLRSILRFLNYSTDEELLACALMRKEGIYRRKKRILQFDPYSPAMHAAIDEKRAEVYAALGRYDAH
;
A
#
# COMPACT_ATOMS: atom_id res chain seq x y z
N VAL A 1 21.17 3.14 -12.03
CA VAL A 1 19.73 3.12 -11.69
C VAL A 1 19.46 4.22 -10.68
N LEU A 2 18.48 5.11 -10.91
CA LEU A 2 18.24 6.27 -10.03
C LEU A 2 17.22 5.98 -8.92
N VAL A 3 16.26 5.07 -9.16
CA VAL A 3 15.24 4.64 -8.20
C VAL A 3 14.93 3.16 -8.46
N VAL A 4 14.82 2.36 -7.40
CA VAL A 4 14.42 0.95 -7.48
C VAL A 4 13.09 0.76 -6.76
N LYS A 5 12.15 0.06 -7.40
CA LYS A 5 10.89 -0.36 -6.79
C LYS A 5 11.03 -1.82 -6.35
N THR A 6 10.63 -2.12 -5.11
CA THR A 6 10.52 -3.49 -4.60
C THR A 6 9.25 -3.69 -3.77
N HIS A 7 8.83 -4.93 -3.64
CA HIS A 7 7.80 -5.38 -2.70
C HIS A 7 8.36 -6.38 -1.67
N GLU A 8 9.65 -6.69 -1.76
CA GLU A 8 10.35 -7.58 -0.84
C GLU A 8 10.71 -6.83 0.46
N TRP A 9 10.92 -7.58 1.53
CA TRP A 9 11.30 -7.05 2.84
C TRP A 9 12.39 -7.89 3.50
N GLY A 10 12.95 -7.37 4.59
CA GLY A 10 14.02 -8.02 5.36
C GLY A 10 15.44 -7.66 4.91
N PRO A 11 16.45 -8.20 5.61
CA PRO A 11 17.84 -7.77 5.49
C PRO A 11 18.41 -7.83 4.07
N HIS A 12 18.09 -8.89 3.33
CA HIS A 12 18.59 -9.06 1.97
C HIS A 12 17.94 -8.07 1.00
N ALA A 13 16.65 -7.77 1.18
CA ALA A 13 15.91 -6.88 0.29
C ALA A 13 16.40 -5.44 0.41
N TRP A 14 16.74 -4.98 1.61
CA TRP A 14 17.14 -3.58 1.80
C TRP A 14 18.63 -3.32 1.81
N ALA A 15 19.48 -4.36 1.85
CA ALA A 15 20.92 -4.22 2.03
C ALA A 15 21.58 -3.26 1.02
N PRO A 16 21.10 -3.16 -0.24
CA PRO A 16 21.67 -2.23 -1.21
C PRO A 16 21.33 -0.74 -1.01
N TYR A 17 20.47 -0.37 -0.06
CA TYR A 17 19.91 0.98 0.03
C TYR A 17 20.27 1.70 1.32
N THR A 18 20.40 3.03 1.22
CA THR A 18 20.63 3.94 2.36
C THR A 18 19.43 4.82 2.67
N LYS A 19 18.51 4.98 1.70
CA LYS A 19 17.25 5.70 1.85
C LYS A 19 16.11 4.88 1.25
N ALA A 20 14.92 4.98 1.85
CA ALA A 20 13.70 4.37 1.34
C ALA A 20 12.52 5.32 1.43
N ILE A 21 11.62 5.25 0.43
CA ILE A 21 10.29 5.86 0.51
C ILE A 21 9.31 4.69 0.68
N LEU A 22 8.70 4.60 1.86
CA LEU A 22 7.73 3.55 2.17
C LEU A 22 6.32 4.09 1.91
N LEU A 23 5.67 3.58 0.86
CA LEU A 23 4.28 3.88 0.55
C LEU A 23 3.34 2.89 1.26
N ILE A 24 2.65 3.35 2.28
CA ILE A 24 1.74 2.56 3.11
C ILE A 24 0.30 2.82 2.67
N ARG A 25 -0.47 1.76 2.46
CA ARG A 25 -1.92 1.85 2.20
C ARG A 25 -2.68 1.07 3.25
N ASP A 26 -3.90 1.51 3.53
CA ASP A 26 -4.88 0.75 4.31
C ASP A 26 -4.90 -0.75 3.91
N PRO A 27 -4.73 -1.68 4.87
CA PRO A 27 -4.57 -3.10 4.60
C PRO A 27 -5.82 -3.70 3.94
N GLU A 28 -7.02 -3.30 4.36
CA GLU A 28 -8.27 -3.80 3.78
C GLU A 28 -8.34 -3.47 2.28
N ARG A 29 -8.18 -2.17 1.95
CA ARG A 29 -8.18 -1.69 0.56
C ARG A 29 -7.05 -2.30 -0.26
N ALA A 30 -5.87 -2.51 0.33
CA ALA A 30 -4.72 -3.11 -0.34
C ALA A 30 -4.95 -4.59 -0.68
N ILE A 31 -5.46 -5.38 0.28
CA ILE A 31 -5.77 -6.80 0.12
C ILE A 31 -6.83 -6.98 -0.97
N LEU A 32 -7.91 -6.20 -0.94
CA LEU A 32 -8.96 -6.27 -1.95
C LEU A 32 -8.45 -5.90 -3.34
N ALA A 33 -7.61 -4.86 -3.45
CA ALA A 33 -7.02 -4.45 -4.72
C ALA A 33 -6.11 -5.52 -5.32
N GLU A 34 -5.32 -6.21 -4.49
CA GLU A 34 -4.44 -7.29 -4.90
C GLU A 34 -5.24 -8.54 -5.31
N PHE A 35 -6.31 -8.88 -4.60
CA PHE A 35 -7.19 -9.99 -4.99
C PHE A 35 -7.83 -9.75 -6.35
N ASN A 36 -8.30 -8.53 -6.58
CA ASN A 36 -8.84 -8.12 -7.88
C ASN A 36 -7.77 -8.20 -8.98
N ARG A 37 -6.53 -7.78 -8.70
CA ARG A 37 -5.42 -7.87 -9.66
C ARG A 37 -5.12 -9.31 -10.06
N GLN A 38 -5.06 -10.22 -9.08
CA GLN A 38 -4.75 -11.63 -9.32
C GLN A 38 -5.90 -12.41 -9.96
N SER A 39 -7.15 -12.05 -9.64
CA SER A 39 -8.33 -12.81 -10.07
C SER A 39 -9.04 -12.21 -11.29
N GLY A 40 -8.85 -10.93 -11.59
CA GLY A 40 -9.49 -10.21 -12.70
C GLY A 40 -8.52 -9.45 -13.60
N GLY A 41 -7.22 -9.56 -13.40
CA GLY A 41 -6.19 -8.85 -14.17
C GLY A 41 -5.92 -7.43 -13.67
N HIS A 42 -4.96 -6.74 -14.30
CA HIS A 42 -4.40 -5.48 -13.81
C HIS A 42 -5.45 -4.42 -13.44
N VAL A 43 -6.48 -4.26 -14.27
CA VAL A 43 -7.57 -3.29 -14.08
C VAL A 43 -8.94 -3.94 -13.89
N GLY A 44 -9.05 -5.26 -14.00
CA GLY A 44 -10.30 -5.97 -13.82
C GLY A 44 -10.53 -6.37 -12.37
N PHE A 45 -11.61 -7.09 -12.13
CA PHE A 45 -12.04 -7.46 -10.79
C PHE A 45 -12.27 -8.96 -10.67
N ALA A 46 -12.15 -9.47 -9.46
CA ALA A 46 -12.58 -10.81 -9.15
C ALA A 46 -14.09 -10.95 -9.42
N SER A 47 -14.49 -12.09 -9.99
CA SER A 47 -15.91 -12.47 -10.02
C SER A 47 -16.37 -12.82 -8.59
N PRO A 48 -17.66 -12.61 -8.24
CA PRO A 48 -18.19 -12.96 -6.93
C PRO A 48 -17.88 -14.40 -6.49
N ASP A 49 -17.87 -15.34 -7.43
CA ASP A 49 -17.58 -16.76 -7.15
C ASP A 49 -16.17 -17.01 -6.63
N ARG A 50 -15.21 -16.13 -6.93
CA ARG A 50 -13.83 -16.24 -6.45
C ARG A 50 -13.75 -16.09 -4.93
N TYR A 51 -14.64 -15.29 -4.33
CA TYR A 51 -14.74 -15.12 -2.89
C TYR A 51 -15.37 -16.35 -2.22
N ARG A 52 -16.26 -17.06 -2.92
CA ARG A 52 -16.96 -18.26 -2.43
C ARG A 52 -16.20 -19.56 -2.72
N ARG A 53 -15.14 -19.50 -3.53
CA ARG A 53 -14.34 -20.65 -3.94
C ARG A 53 -13.90 -21.50 -2.74
N THR A 54 -14.09 -22.80 -2.85
CA THR A 54 -13.74 -23.76 -1.80
C THR A 54 -14.46 -23.46 -0.47
N LYS A 55 -15.74 -23.07 -0.55
CA LYS A 55 -16.56 -22.62 0.60
C LYS A 55 -15.91 -21.43 1.35
N GLY A 56 -15.35 -20.48 0.60
CA GLY A 56 -14.67 -19.30 1.14
C GLY A 56 -13.24 -19.52 1.65
N ARG A 57 -12.78 -20.78 1.81
CA ARG A 57 -11.45 -21.07 2.36
C ARG A 57 -10.30 -20.42 1.60
N TYR A 58 -10.42 -20.29 0.27
CA TYR A 58 -9.39 -19.64 -0.53
C TYR A 58 -9.27 -18.15 -0.19
N TRP A 59 -10.40 -17.46 -0.07
CA TRP A 59 -10.42 -16.04 0.29
C TRP A 59 -9.91 -15.82 1.71
N THR A 60 -10.33 -16.65 2.67
CA THR A 60 -9.82 -16.61 4.05
C THR A 60 -8.31 -16.76 4.12
N GLN A 61 -7.75 -17.75 3.42
CA GLN A 61 -6.30 -17.94 3.39
C GLN A 61 -5.59 -16.76 2.70
N PHE A 62 -6.19 -16.23 1.63
CA PHE A 62 -5.64 -15.09 0.92
C PHE A 62 -5.55 -13.84 1.81
N VAL A 63 -6.63 -13.50 2.52
CA VAL A 63 -6.65 -12.36 3.47
C VAL A 63 -5.58 -12.55 4.54
N LYS A 64 -5.52 -13.73 5.18
CA LYS A 64 -4.52 -14.03 6.20
C LYS A 64 -3.09 -13.84 5.69
N ASN A 65 -2.77 -14.40 4.52
CA ASN A 65 -1.43 -14.32 3.95
C ASN A 65 -1.05 -12.89 3.56
N LYS A 66 -1.99 -12.14 2.98
CA LYS A 66 -1.73 -10.77 2.53
C LYS A 66 -1.68 -9.77 3.68
N LEU A 67 -2.46 -9.98 4.73
CA LEU A 67 -2.38 -9.20 5.96
C LEU A 67 -1.02 -9.39 6.64
N TRP A 68 -0.57 -10.64 6.79
CA TRP A 68 0.76 -10.93 7.32
C TRP A 68 1.87 -10.30 6.47
N ALA A 69 1.83 -10.46 5.15
CA ALA A 69 2.83 -9.84 4.26
C ALA A 69 2.82 -8.30 4.34
N TRP A 70 1.64 -7.68 4.46
CA TRP A 70 1.49 -6.25 4.65
C TRP A 70 2.15 -5.79 5.96
N GLU A 71 1.87 -6.47 7.07
CA GLU A 71 2.48 -6.19 8.37
C GLU A 71 4.00 -6.31 8.28
N GLN A 72 4.51 -7.43 7.77
CA GLN A 72 5.95 -7.69 7.67
C GLN A 72 6.64 -6.65 6.78
N THR A 73 6.05 -6.29 5.64
CA THR A 73 6.64 -5.28 4.74
C THR A 73 6.75 -3.93 5.45
N ASN A 74 5.66 -3.45 6.05
CA ASN A 74 5.63 -2.13 6.66
C ASN A 74 6.55 -2.05 7.89
N LEU A 75 6.47 -3.02 8.79
CA LEU A 75 7.29 -3.02 10.01
C LEU A 75 8.77 -3.25 9.69
N SER A 76 9.08 -4.15 8.75
CA SER A 76 10.46 -4.33 8.31
C SER A 76 11.01 -2.97 7.87
N TRP A 77 10.47 -2.39 6.79
CA TRP A 77 11.03 -1.17 6.22
C TRP A 77 11.00 0.02 7.17
N ALA A 78 10.00 0.16 8.04
CA ALA A 78 9.90 1.33 8.90
C ALA A 78 10.67 1.23 10.23
N LYS A 79 10.86 0.02 10.76
CA LYS A 79 11.48 -0.18 12.09
C LYS A 79 12.85 -0.83 12.02
N ASN A 80 13.00 -1.78 11.11
CA ASN A 80 14.17 -2.63 11.10
C ASN A 80 15.20 -2.15 10.05
N PHE A 81 14.79 -1.35 9.06
CA PHE A 81 15.72 -0.72 8.12
C PHE A 81 16.53 0.33 8.86
N THR A 82 17.85 0.29 8.71
CA THR A 82 18.76 1.20 9.41
C THR A 82 19.04 2.49 8.66
N GLY A 83 18.62 2.57 7.38
CA GLY A 83 18.73 3.80 6.59
C GLY A 83 17.60 4.78 6.84
N GLU A 84 17.65 5.92 6.16
CA GLU A 84 16.61 6.95 6.29
C GLU A 84 15.31 6.50 5.60
N VAL A 85 14.17 6.67 6.26
CA VAL A 85 12.86 6.29 5.72
C VAL A 85 11.93 7.49 5.65
N LYS A 86 11.36 7.71 4.47
CA LYS A 86 10.20 8.59 4.30
C LYS A 86 8.93 7.76 4.28
N LEU A 87 8.12 7.88 5.33
CA LEU A 87 6.78 7.32 5.35
C LEU A 87 5.84 8.18 4.49
N VAL A 88 5.07 7.53 3.62
CA VAL A 88 4.05 8.14 2.78
C VAL A 88 2.79 7.30 2.90
N PHE A 89 1.74 7.83 3.52
CA PHE A 89 0.46 7.15 3.53
C PHE A 89 -0.30 7.48 2.25
N TYR A 90 -0.90 6.45 1.65
CA TYR A 90 -1.58 6.54 0.37
C TYR A 90 -2.76 7.51 0.43
N ASP A 91 -3.52 7.52 1.52
CA ASP A 91 -4.68 8.41 1.64
C ASP A 91 -4.23 9.88 1.72
N ASP A 92 -3.18 10.20 2.47
CA ASP A 92 -2.57 11.54 2.52
C ASP A 92 -2.03 11.95 1.14
N LEU A 93 -1.40 11.02 0.42
CA LEU A 93 -0.90 11.25 -0.95
C LEU A 93 -2.05 11.58 -1.91
N VAL A 94 -3.18 10.90 -1.80
CA VAL A 94 -4.36 11.16 -2.64
C VAL A 94 -5.00 12.51 -2.30
N GLU A 95 -5.04 12.86 -1.02
CA GLU A 95 -5.59 14.12 -0.53
C GLU A 95 -4.75 15.33 -0.96
N ASN A 96 -3.42 15.25 -0.84
CA ASN A 96 -2.51 16.33 -1.17
C ASN A 96 -1.27 15.85 -1.95
N VAL A 97 -1.47 15.48 -3.21
CA VAL A 97 -0.41 14.96 -4.10
C VAL A 97 0.79 15.90 -4.15
N GLU A 98 0.56 17.19 -4.34
CA GLU A 98 1.63 18.18 -4.47
C GLU A 98 2.45 18.31 -3.18
N GLY A 99 1.78 18.49 -2.04
CA GLY A 99 2.45 18.60 -0.74
C GLY A 99 3.26 17.34 -0.41
N THR A 100 2.72 16.16 -0.70
CA THR A 100 3.43 14.90 -0.52
C THR A 100 4.65 14.79 -1.43
N LEU A 101 4.53 15.12 -2.72
CA LEU A 101 5.66 15.10 -3.67
C LEU A 101 6.76 16.08 -3.24
N ARG A 102 6.42 17.32 -2.87
CA ARG A 102 7.39 18.29 -2.32
C ARG A 102 8.08 17.74 -1.08
N SER A 103 7.33 17.10 -0.18
CA SER A 103 7.92 16.48 1.01
C SER A 103 8.86 15.31 0.68
N ILE A 104 8.61 14.56 -0.39
CA ILE A 104 9.50 13.50 -0.86
C ILE A 104 10.77 14.11 -1.46
N LEU A 105 10.65 15.14 -2.30
CA LEU A 105 11.82 15.82 -2.90
C LEU A 105 12.75 16.41 -1.83
N ARG A 106 12.17 17.03 -0.78
CA ARG A 106 12.94 17.49 0.38
C ARG A 106 13.69 16.35 1.09
N PHE A 107 13.05 15.20 1.28
CA PHE A 107 13.71 14.02 1.87
C PHE A 107 14.88 13.49 1.02
N LEU A 108 14.73 13.57 -0.30
CA LEU A 108 15.78 13.20 -1.26
C LEU A 108 16.87 14.28 -1.40
N ASN A 109 16.78 15.40 -0.66
CA ASN A 109 17.64 16.57 -0.83
C ASN A 109 17.70 17.08 -2.28
N TYR A 110 16.56 17.01 -2.98
CA TYR A 110 16.42 17.47 -4.35
C TYR A 110 15.63 18.78 -4.39
N SER A 111 16.19 19.80 -5.05
CA SER A 111 15.52 21.07 -5.26
C SER A 111 14.26 20.89 -6.10
N THR A 112 13.16 21.52 -5.69
CA THR A 112 11.93 21.44 -6.47
C THR A 112 12.03 22.30 -7.71
N ASP A 113 11.87 21.67 -8.87
CA ASP A 113 11.64 22.35 -10.14
C ASP A 113 10.13 22.45 -10.33
N GLU A 114 9.62 23.69 -10.39
CA GLU A 114 8.17 23.96 -10.43
C GLU A 114 7.53 23.56 -11.75
N GLU A 115 8.25 23.63 -12.88
CA GLU A 115 7.73 23.22 -14.18
C GLU A 115 7.62 21.70 -14.27
N LEU A 116 8.65 20.98 -13.80
CA LEU A 116 8.63 19.52 -13.74
C LEU A 116 7.59 19.01 -12.75
N LEU A 117 7.43 19.67 -11.60
CA LEU A 117 6.40 19.32 -10.63
C LEU A 117 5.00 19.53 -11.21
N ALA A 118 4.74 20.66 -11.88
CA ALA A 118 3.47 20.93 -12.55
C ALA A 118 3.17 19.87 -13.63
N CYS A 119 4.18 19.48 -14.42
CA CYS A 119 4.04 18.40 -15.41
C CYS A 119 3.68 17.05 -14.74
N ALA A 120 4.34 16.70 -13.64
CA ALA A 120 4.03 15.49 -12.88
C ALA A 120 2.61 15.51 -12.30
N LEU A 121 2.15 16.65 -11.78
CA LEU A 121 0.80 16.82 -11.25
C LEU A 121 -0.27 16.69 -12.35
N MET A 122 0.00 17.22 -13.54
CA MET A 122 -0.87 17.07 -14.70
C MET A 122 -0.96 15.61 -15.17
N ARG A 123 0.11 14.83 -15.01
CA ARG A 123 0.22 13.43 -15.46
C ARG A 123 0.16 12.41 -14.33
N LYS A 124 -0.45 12.76 -13.19
CA LYS A 124 -0.54 11.90 -12.00
C LYS A 124 -1.38 10.63 -12.18
N GLU A 125 -2.17 10.56 -13.24
CA GLU A 125 -3.07 9.45 -13.54
C GLU A 125 -2.46 8.47 -14.54
N GLY A 126 -2.58 7.17 -14.28
CA GLY A 126 -1.97 6.12 -15.10
C GLY A 126 -2.95 5.05 -15.59
N ILE A 127 -2.53 4.30 -16.61
CA ILE A 127 -3.35 3.29 -17.32
C ILE A 127 -3.77 2.09 -16.46
N TYR A 128 -3.06 1.82 -15.35
CA TYR A 128 -3.37 0.73 -14.43
C TYR A 128 -4.36 1.12 -13.32
N ARG A 129 -4.97 2.31 -13.43
CA ARG A 129 -6.03 2.73 -12.50
C ARG A 129 -7.34 2.01 -12.80
N ARG A 130 -7.71 1.11 -11.89
CA ARG A 130 -9.03 0.46 -11.90
C ARG A 130 -10.13 1.49 -11.62
N LYS A 131 -11.22 1.47 -12.40
CA LYS A 131 -12.45 2.24 -12.10
C LYS A 131 -13.01 1.82 -10.74
N LYS A 132 -13.66 2.71 -9.99
CA LYS A 132 -14.34 2.29 -8.75
C LYS A 132 -15.51 1.36 -9.12
N ARG A 133 -15.62 0.22 -8.43
CA ARG A 133 -16.78 -0.67 -8.51
C ARG A 133 -17.24 -0.97 -7.10
N ILE A 134 -18.52 -0.75 -6.86
CA ILE A 134 -19.17 -1.09 -5.60
C ILE A 134 -19.45 -2.59 -5.65
N LEU A 135 -18.91 -3.34 -4.68
CA LEU A 135 -19.35 -4.70 -4.45
C LEU A 135 -20.72 -4.62 -3.76
N GLN A 136 -21.68 -5.42 -4.22
CA GLN A 136 -23.01 -5.49 -3.58
C GLN A 136 -23.01 -6.30 -2.27
N PHE A 137 -21.84 -6.78 -1.85
CA PHE A 137 -21.66 -7.53 -0.61
C PHE A 137 -20.31 -7.14 -0.01
N ASP A 138 -20.20 -7.26 1.32
CA ASP A 138 -18.92 -7.18 2.00
C ASP A 138 -18.15 -8.49 1.78
N PRO A 139 -16.98 -8.46 1.11
CA PRO A 139 -16.20 -9.67 0.92
C PRO A 139 -15.58 -10.19 2.21
N TYR A 140 -15.43 -9.36 3.25
CA TYR A 140 -14.80 -9.74 4.50
C TYR A 140 -15.81 -10.30 5.51
N SER A 141 -15.40 -11.31 6.26
CA SER A 141 -16.17 -11.76 7.42
C SER A 141 -15.87 -10.88 8.64
N PRO A 142 -16.72 -10.86 9.68
CA PRO A 142 -16.43 -10.13 10.91
C PRO A 142 -15.08 -10.49 11.55
N ALA A 143 -14.68 -11.76 11.48
CA ALA A 143 -13.38 -12.22 11.97
C ALA A 143 -12.20 -11.69 11.13
N MET A 144 -12.39 -11.50 9.82
CA MET A 144 -11.36 -10.88 8.98
C MET A 144 -11.22 -9.39 9.30
N HIS A 145 -12.34 -8.69 9.47
CA HIS A 145 -12.32 -7.28 9.88
C HIS A 145 -11.59 -7.10 11.21
N ALA A 146 -11.94 -7.87 12.24
CA ALA A 146 -11.27 -7.81 13.53
C ALA A 146 -9.74 -8.01 13.42
N ALA A 147 -9.29 -9.01 12.65
CA ALA A 147 -7.86 -9.25 12.44
C ALA A 147 -7.18 -8.11 11.66
N ILE A 148 -7.86 -7.56 10.65
CA ILE A 148 -7.35 -6.42 9.88
C ILE A 148 -7.25 -5.18 10.78
N ASP A 149 -8.26 -4.89 11.59
CA ASP A 149 -8.31 -3.76 12.51
C ASP A 149 -7.19 -3.84 13.55
N GLU A 150 -7.01 -5.00 14.17
CA GLU A 150 -5.93 -5.28 15.11
C GLU A 150 -4.56 -4.97 14.48
N LYS A 151 -4.25 -5.59 13.33
CA LYS A 151 -2.97 -5.38 12.65
C LYS A 151 -2.78 -3.98 12.11
N ARG A 152 -3.86 -3.34 11.65
CA ARG A 152 -3.85 -1.94 11.21
C ARG A 152 -3.46 -1.04 12.38
N ALA A 153 -4.11 -1.20 13.54
CA ALA A 153 -3.83 -0.41 14.73
C ALA A 153 -2.39 -0.60 15.23
N GLU A 154 -1.92 -1.85 15.32
CA GLU A 154 -0.54 -2.16 15.74
C GLU A 154 0.50 -1.50 14.83
N VAL A 155 0.37 -1.67 13.51
CA VAL A 155 1.32 -1.10 12.56
C VAL A 155 1.21 0.41 12.56
N TYR A 156 0.02 1.00 12.52
CA TYR A 156 -0.14 2.45 12.49
C TYR A 156 0.41 3.12 13.76
N ALA A 157 0.16 2.53 14.94
CA ALA A 157 0.77 2.99 16.18
C ALA A 157 2.31 2.92 16.10
N ALA A 158 2.87 1.83 15.58
CA ALA A 158 4.32 1.72 15.37
C ALA A 158 4.85 2.78 14.40
N LEU A 159 4.07 3.17 13.40
CA LEU A 159 4.42 4.20 12.42
C LEU A 159 4.10 5.64 12.88
N GLY A 160 3.57 5.83 14.09
CA GLY A 160 3.18 7.13 14.61
C GLY A 160 1.92 7.73 13.98
N ARG A 161 1.05 6.90 13.40
CA ARG A 161 -0.26 7.29 12.86
C ARG A 161 -1.36 6.85 13.83
N TYR A 162 -1.95 7.78 14.58
CA TYR A 162 -2.97 7.47 15.59
C TYR A 162 -4.40 7.79 15.13
N ASP A 163 -4.56 8.68 14.14
CA ASP A 163 -5.87 9.20 13.68
C ASP A 163 -6.20 8.77 12.24
N ALA A 164 -6.12 7.47 11.93
CA ALA A 164 -6.54 6.98 10.61
C ALA A 164 -8.04 6.62 10.63
N HIS A 165 -8.87 7.48 10.03
CA HIS A 165 -10.29 7.25 9.77
C HIS A 165 -10.52 6.19 8.67
#